data_AF-A0A8H4V133-F1
#
_entry.id   AF-A0A8H4V133-F1
#
_cell.length_a   1.000
_cell.length_b   1.000
_cell.length_c   1.000
_cell.angle_alpha   90.00
_cell.angle_beta   90.00
_cell.angle_gamma   90.00
#
_symmetry.space_group_name_H-M   'P 1'
#
loop_
_entity.id
_entity.type
_entity.pdbx_description
1 polymer ?
#
loop_
_entity_poly.entity_id
_entity_poly.type
_entity_poly.pdbx_seq_one_letter_code
_entity_poly.pdbx_strand_id
1 'polypeptide(L)'
;MIGMELQKPNKGGSSVTVFKRGQAPKDVDDALKNKASPGDEEDGSQAQNNVNTKQEPADGEKRVEGIAKNTAIFTWQHVNYDVSVKGGRKRLLNDVQGYVRPGRLTAMMGASGAGKTTLLNVPAQRVNTGFVTGDLLINGR
;
A
#
# COMPACT_ATOMS: atom_id res chain seq x y z
N MET A 1 2.06 27.00 -19.98
CA MET A 1 0.82 26.85 -19.19
C MET A 1 0.77 25.39 -18.72
N ILE A 2 1.19 25.10 -17.48
CA ILE A 2 1.23 23.72 -16.95
C ILE A 2 -0.10 23.49 -16.23
N GLY A 3 -1.04 22.83 -16.90
CA GLY A 3 -2.30 22.42 -16.29
C GLY A 3 -2.06 21.24 -15.35
N MET A 4 -2.24 21.46 -14.05
CA MET A 4 -2.40 20.38 -13.08
C MET A 4 -3.89 20.15 -12.88
N GLU A 5 -4.41 19.05 -13.42
CA GLU A 5 -5.78 18.64 -13.16
C GLU A 5 -5.85 17.96 -11.80
N LEU A 6 -6.59 18.57 -10.86
CA LEU A 6 -6.77 18.08 -9.50
C LEU A 6 -8.05 17.24 -9.44
N GLN A 7 -7.92 15.92 -9.47
CA GLN A 7 -9.06 15.01 -9.34
C GLN A 7 -9.33 14.71 -7.85
N LYS A 8 -10.60 14.85 -7.44
CA LYS A 8 -11.04 14.59 -6.05
C LYS A 8 -10.79 13.12 -5.67
N PRO A 9 -10.30 12.84 -4.46
CA PRO A 9 -10.05 11.46 -4.01
C PRO A 9 -11.36 10.68 -3.96
N ASN A 10 -11.39 9.50 -4.58
CA ASN A 10 -12.55 8.63 -4.56
C ASN A 10 -12.68 7.96 -3.17
N LYS A 11 -13.91 7.74 -2.69
CA LYS A 11 -14.24 7.29 -1.31
C LYS A 11 -13.70 5.89 -0.93
N GLY A 12 -12.99 5.21 -1.82
CA GLY A 12 -12.51 3.83 -1.63
C GLY A 12 -11.03 3.66 -1.30
N GLY A 13 -10.24 4.74 -1.14
CA GLY A 13 -8.84 4.65 -0.71
C GLY A 13 -7.89 3.89 -1.65
N SER A 14 -8.32 3.55 -2.87
CA SER A 14 -7.45 2.95 -3.87
C SER A 14 -6.50 4.00 -4.47
N SER A 15 -5.20 3.69 -4.45
CA SER A 15 -4.19 4.50 -5.12
C SER A 15 -4.30 4.28 -6.62
N VAL A 16 -4.68 5.32 -7.36
CA VAL A 16 -4.62 5.31 -8.83
C VAL A 16 -3.31 5.97 -9.26
N THR A 17 -2.52 5.28 -10.08
CA THR A 17 -1.29 5.85 -10.66
C THR A 17 -1.66 6.54 -11.97
N VAL A 18 -1.58 7.87 -12.01
CA VAL A 18 -1.91 8.68 -13.19
C VAL A 18 -0.63 9.14 -13.87
N PHE A 19 -0.55 8.98 -15.19
CA PHE A 19 0.57 9.44 -16.02
C PHE A 19 0.14 10.66 -16.84
N LYS A 20 1.10 11.55 -17.17
CA LYS A 20 0.86 12.57 -18.19
C LYS A 20 0.56 11.90 -19.53
N ARG A 21 -0.32 12.50 -20.33
CA ARG A 21 -0.72 11.99 -21.65
C ARG A 21 0.51 11.67 -22.50
N GLY A 22 0.73 10.39 -22.82
CA GLY A 22 1.85 9.90 -23.62
C GLY A 22 3.18 9.65 -22.86
N GLN A 23 3.21 9.74 -21.52
CA GLN A 23 4.37 9.42 -20.69
C GLN A 23 4.18 8.18 -19.81
N ALA A 24 3.13 7.39 -20.05
CA ALA A 24 2.98 6.14 -19.34
C ALA A 24 4.06 5.14 -19.82
N PRO A 25 4.70 4.36 -18.93
CA PRO A 25 5.58 3.27 -19.34
C PRO A 25 4.88 2.32 -20.33
N LYS A 26 5.63 1.75 -21.29
CA LYS A 26 5.04 0.91 -22.35
C LYS A 26 4.20 -0.25 -21.78
N ASP A 27 4.64 -0.82 -20.67
CA ASP A 27 3.95 -1.92 -19.97
C ASP A 27 2.56 -1.55 -19.45
N VAL A 28 2.33 -0.29 -19.05
CA VAL A 28 1.01 0.18 -18.59
C VAL A 28 0.13 0.64 -19.74
N ASP A 29 0.72 1.21 -20.79
CA ASP A 29 0.00 1.58 -22.02
C ASP A 29 -0.58 0.35 -22.74
N ASP A 30 0.18 -0.73 -22.79
CA ASP A 30 -0.25 -2.00 -23.39
C ASP A 30 -1.33 -2.70 -22.56
N ALA A 31 -1.33 -2.49 -21.24
CA ALA A 31 -2.38 -2.99 -20.35
C ALA A 31 -3.69 -2.20 -20.46
N LEU A 32 -3.62 -0.88 -20.72
CA LEU A 32 -4.78 0.01 -20.92
C LEU A 32 -5.47 -0.20 -22.28
N LYS A 33 -4.70 -0.43 -23.35
CA LYS A 33 -5.24 -0.59 -24.71
C LYS A 33 -5.97 -1.92 -24.94
N ASN A 34 -5.58 -2.97 -24.21
CA ASN A 34 -6.07 -4.34 -24.44
C ASN A 34 -7.29 -4.72 -23.59
N LYS A 35 -7.96 -3.77 -22.91
CA LYS A 35 -9.17 -4.06 -22.12
C LYS A 35 -10.30 -3.08 -22.32
N ALA A 36 -11.46 -3.63 -22.71
CA ALA A 36 -12.74 -2.97 -22.54
C ALA A 36 -13.04 -2.82 -21.04
N SER A 37 -13.50 -1.64 -20.63
CA SER A 37 -13.89 -1.35 -19.25
C SER A 37 -14.94 -2.36 -18.75
N PRO A 38 -14.78 -2.96 -17.55
CA PRO A 38 -15.87 -3.67 -16.90
C PRO A 38 -17.03 -2.70 -16.61
N GLY A 39 -18.27 -3.17 -16.80
CA GLY A 39 -19.48 -2.40 -16.57
C GLY A 39 -19.60 -1.90 -15.13
N ASP A 40 -20.13 -0.70 -14.99
CA ASP A 40 -20.40 0.00 -13.74
C ASP A 40 -21.66 -0.61 -13.08
N GLU A 41 -21.49 -1.40 -12.02
CA GLU A 41 -22.57 -2.13 -11.33
C GLU A 41 -23.19 -1.33 -10.15
N GLU A 42 -23.13 0.01 -10.16
CA GLU A 42 -23.73 0.87 -9.11
C GLU A 42 -25.00 1.62 -9.56
N ASP A 43 -25.83 1.05 -10.46
CA ASP A 43 -27.21 1.52 -10.65
C ASP A 43 -28.19 0.61 -9.91
N GLY A 44 -28.54 1.01 -8.69
CA GLY A 44 -29.40 0.23 -7.80
C GLY A 44 -30.86 0.24 -8.22
N SER A 45 -31.35 -0.89 -8.73
CA SER A 45 -32.80 -1.19 -8.81
C SER A 45 -33.19 -2.23 -7.76
N GLN A 46 -34.29 -1.94 -7.05
CA GLN A 46 -34.69 -2.63 -5.82
C GLN A 46 -35.25 -4.04 -6.03
N ALA A 47 -34.88 -4.91 -5.09
CA ALA A 47 -35.64 -6.01 -4.47
C ALA A 47 -36.34 -7.05 -5.36
N GLN A 48 -35.93 -8.32 -5.22
CA GLN A 48 -36.83 -9.40 -4.78
C GLN A 48 -36.05 -10.65 -4.30
N ASN A 49 -36.59 -11.24 -3.22
CA ASN A 49 -36.09 -12.41 -2.51
C ASN A 49 -36.11 -13.70 -3.36
N ASN A 50 -35.08 -14.54 -3.25
CA ASN A 50 -35.27 -15.97 -2.94
C ASN A 50 -33.95 -16.64 -2.50
N VAL A 51 -34.01 -17.39 -1.41
CA VAL A 51 -32.91 -18.19 -0.86
C VAL A 51 -32.93 -19.55 -1.57
N ASN A 52 -31.82 -19.95 -2.19
CA ASN A 52 -31.53 -21.39 -2.33
C ASN A 52 -30.02 -21.67 -2.36
N THR A 53 -29.61 -22.55 -1.46
CA THR A 53 -28.25 -22.97 -1.16
C THR A 53 -27.68 -23.88 -2.25
N LYS A 54 -26.51 -23.54 -2.79
CA LYS A 54 -25.52 -24.52 -3.29
C LYS A 54 -24.11 -24.02 -2.96
N GLN A 55 -23.37 -24.86 -2.24
CA GLN A 55 -21.96 -24.69 -1.88
C GLN A 55 -21.06 -24.92 -3.10
N GLU A 56 -20.01 -24.08 -3.26
CA GLU A 56 -18.65 -24.43 -3.74
C GLU A 56 -17.74 -23.16 -3.74
N PRO A 57 -16.40 -23.30 -3.82
CA PRO A 57 -15.43 -22.65 -2.93
C PRO A 57 -15.18 -21.16 -3.22
N ALA A 58 -14.99 -20.39 -2.15
CA ALA A 58 -14.70 -18.96 -2.21
C ALA A 58 -13.19 -18.68 -2.40
N ASP A 59 -12.66 -19.00 -3.57
CA ASP A 59 -11.41 -18.39 -4.07
C ASP A 59 -11.77 -17.47 -5.26
N GLY A 60 -12.32 -16.31 -4.91
CA GLY A 60 -12.77 -15.29 -5.85
C GLY A 60 -12.05 -13.97 -5.61
N GLU A 61 -10.71 -13.96 -5.65
CA GLU A 61 -9.98 -12.70 -5.79
C GLU A 61 -10.29 -12.13 -7.18
N LYS A 62 -11.28 -11.21 -7.27
CA LYS A 62 -11.44 -10.32 -8.42
C LYS A 62 -10.14 -9.52 -8.56
N ARG A 63 -9.21 -10.03 -9.36
CA ARG A 63 -7.93 -9.39 -9.66
C ARG A 63 -8.24 -8.08 -10.38
N VAL A 64 -8.09 -6.96 -9.68
CA VAL A 64 -8.19 -5.62 -10.28
C VAL A 64 -7.13 -5.48 -11.38
N GLU A 65 -7.59 -5.31 -12.61
CA GLU A 65 -6.75 -5.35 -13.81
C GLU A 65 -6.37 -3.91 -14.19
N GLY A 66 -5.06 -3.65 -14.35
CA GLY A 66 -4.53 -2.30 -14.65
C GLY A 66 -3.64 -1.69 -13.56
N ILE A 67 -3.49 -2.36 -12.39
CA ILE A 67 -2.49 -1.98 -11.40
C ILE A 67 -1.16 -2.66 -11.76
N ALA A 68 -0.08 -1.89 -11.89
CA ALA A 68 1.26 -2.41 -12.05
C ALA A 68 1.53 -3.47 -10.96
N LYS A 69 1.85 -4.71 -11.38
CA LYS A 69 2.18 -5.78 -10.44
C LYS A 69 3.50 -5.48 -9.76
N ASN A 70 3.45 -4.84 -8.60
CA ASN A 70 4.63 -4.72 -7.76
C ASN A 70 4.93 -6.10 -7.17
N THR A 71 6.07 -6.70 -7.54
CA THR A 71 6.56 -7.99 -7.01
C THR A 71 7.67 -7.80 -5.98
N ALA A 72 8.01 -6.56 -5.64
CA ALA A 72 9.11 -6.26 -4.74
C ALA A 72 8.77 -6.60 -3.28
N ILE A 73 9.60 -7.44 -2.66
CA ILE A 73 9.57 -7.70 -1.22
C ILE A 73 10.34 -6.59 -0.51
N PHE A 74 9.67 -5.92 0.41
CA PHE A 74 10.30 -4.91 1.26
C PHE A 74 10.75 -5.55 2.57
N THR A 75 12.03 -5.44 2.91
CA THR A 75 12.60 -6.02 4.13
C THR A 75 13.32 -4.93 4.92
N TRP A 76 13.21 -4.96 6.23
CA TRP A 76 13.99 -4.10 7.11
C TRP A 76 14.76 -4.95 8.12
N GLN A 77 16.01 -4.59 8.32
CA GLN A 77 16.92 -5.29 9.21
C GLN A 77 17.64 -4.35 10.16
N HIS A 78 17.77 -4.79 11.41
CA HIS A 78 18.48 -4.11 12.49
C HIS A 78 18.05 -2.66 12.66
N VAL A 79 16.76 -2.38 12.46
CA VAL A 79 16.24 -1.01 12.48
C VAL A 79 16.18 -0.51 13.92
N ASN A 80 16.96 0.53 14.18
CA ASN A 80 16.95 1.28 15.42
C ASN A 80 16.54 2.71 15.14
N TYR A 81 15.79 3.31 16.07
CA TYR A 81 15.39 4.71 15.97
C TYR A 81 15.49 5.39 17.32
N ASP A 82 16.34 6.42 17.40
CA ASP A 82 16.55 7.22 18.59
C ASP A 82 16.09 8.67 18.36
N VAL A 83 15.39 9.24 19.33
CA VAL A 83 14.99 10.66 19.32
C VAL A 83 15.70 11.42 20.42
N SER A 84 16.09 12.67 20.13
CA SER A 84 16.67 13.57 21.12
C SER A 84 15.57 14.14 22.02
N VAL A 85 15.75 14.02 23.33
CA VAL A 85 14.86 14.56 24.36
C VAL A 85 15.66 15.46 25.32
N LYS A 86 14.98 16.35 26.06
CA LYS A 86 15.61 17.15 27.12
C LYS A 86 16.11 16.19 28.21
N GLY A 87 17.39 15.82 28.17
CA GLY A 87 18.02 14.85 29.07
C GLY A 87 18.72 13.67 28.40
N GLY A 88 18.74 13.58 27.05
CA GLY A 88 19.51 12.57 26.34
C GLY A 88 18.84 12.05 25.07
N ARG A 89 19.15 10.80 24.69
CA ARG A 89 18.51 10.11 23.58
C ARG A 89 17.55 9.05 24.11
N LYS A 90 16.34 9.01 23.57
CA LYS A 90 15.35 7.97 23.87
C LYS A 90 15.23 7.06 22.66
N ARG A 91 15.47 5.76 22.88
CA ARG A 91 15.24 4.73 21.87
C ARG A 91 13.75 4.43 21.74
N LEU A 92 13.22 4.53 20.53
CA LEU A 92 11.82 4.24 20.21
C LEU A 92 11.66 2.91 19.45
N LEU A 93 12.64 2.54 18.62
CA LEU A 93 12.73 1.23 18.00
C LEU A 93 14.09 0.62 18.34
N ASN A 94 14.10 -0.63 18.75
CA ASN A 94 15.30 -1.34 19.16
C ASN A 94 15.41 -2.67 18.40
N ASP A 95 16.39 -2.75 17.51
CA ASP A 95 16.70 -3.93 16.69
C ASP A 95 15.48 -4.59 16.03
N VAL A 96 14.66 -3.77 15.35
CA VAL A 96 13.42 -4.26 14.73
C VAL A 96 13.69 -4.82 13.34
N GLN A 97 13.09 -5.98 13.07
CA GLN A 97 13.28 -6.77 11.85
C GLN A 97 11.92 -7.14 11.25
N GLY A 98 11.85 -7.34 9.94
CA GLY A 98 10.64 -7.85 9.30
C GLY A 98 10.61 -7.63 7.80
N TYR A 99 9.54 -8.11 7.17
CA TYR A 99 9.33 -7.96 5.74
C TYR A 99 7.86 -7.87 5.38
N VAL A 100 7.57 -7.30 4.22
CA VAL A 100 6.25 -7.25 3.59
C VAL A 100 6.36 -7.81 2.19
N ARG A 101 5.53 -8.83 1.90
CA ARG A 101 5.41 -9.44 0.58
C ARG A 101 4.26 -8.79 -0.19
N PRO A 102 4.43 -8.45 -1.48
CA PRO A 102 3.35 -7.89 -2.27
C PRO A 102 2.23 -8.91 -2.48
N GLY A 103 1.01 -8.41 -2.62
CA GLY A 103 -0.19 -9.24 -2.73
C GLY A 103 -0.64 -9.86 -1.40
N ARG A 104 0.01 -9.54 -0.27
CA ARG A 104 -0.41 -10.00 1.06
C ARG A 104 -0.64 -8.83 2.00
N LEU A 105 -1.80 -8.81 2.64
CA LEU A 105 -2.08 -7.86 3.71
C LEU A 105 -1.27 -8.25 4.95
N THR A 106 -0.34 -7.39 5.34
CA THR A 106 0.45 -7.57 6.57
C THR A 106 -0.04 -6.57 7.61
N ALA A 107 -0.54 -7.07 8.73
CA ALA A 107 -1.03 -6.24 9.84
C ALA A 107 -0.03 -6.24 11.00
N MET A 108 0.19 -5.07 11.59
CA MET A 108 0.99 -4.91 12.81
C MET A 108 0.08 -4.66 14.00
N MET A 109 0.18 -5.53 15.01
CA MET A 109 -0.63 -5.48 16.23
C MET A 109 0.26 -5.17 17.43
N GLY A 110 -0.33 -4.60 18.50
CA GLY A 110 0.40 -4.30 19.73
C GLY A 110 -0.28 -3.22 20.58
N ALA A 111 0.19 -3.06 21.81
CA ALA A 111 -0.34 -2.07 22.76
C ALA A 111 -0.28 -0.63 22.22
N SER A 112 -1.11 0.26 22.77
CA SER A 112 -1.00 1.70 22.49
C SER A 112 0.37 2.21 22.93
N GLY A 113 1.03 3.01 22.09
CA GLY A 113 2.38 3.51 22.38
C GLY A 113 3.53 2.52 22.12
N ALA A 114 3.27 1.30 21.66
CA ALA A 114 4.33 0.31 21.36
C ALA A 114 5.23 0.65 20.15
N GLY A 115 5.02 1.80 19.48
CA GLY A 115 5.82 2.21 18.33
C GLY A 115 5.34 1.69 16.98
N LYS A 116 4.10 1.19 16.85
CA LYS A 116 3.54 0.72 15.55
C LYS A 116 3.61 1.80 14.46
N THR A 117 3.07 2.98 14.74
CA THR A 117 3.13 4.12 13.80
C THR A 117 4.58 4.56 13.55
N THR A 118 5.43 4.44 14.56
CA THR A 118 6.87 4.73 14.43
C THR A 118 7.55 3.75 13.47
N LEU A 119 7.27 2.44 13.58
CA LEU A 119 7.80 1.43 12.67
C LEU A 119 7.25 1.57 11.25
N LEU A 120 6.04 2.10 11.05
CA LEU A 120 5.55 2.39 9.71
C LEU A 120 6.21 3.64 9.11
N ASN A 121 6.49 4.65 9.93
CA ASN A 121 7.04 5.92 9.46
C ASN A 121 8.55 5.88 9.19
N VAL A 122 9.32 5.08 9.96
CA VAL A 122 10.78 5.02 9.84
C VAL A 122 11.22 4.47 8.47
N PRO A 123 10.76 3.30 8.01
CA PRO A 123 11.11 2.77 6.69
C PRO A 123 10.50 3.60 5.54
N ALA A 124 9.39 4.29 5.79
CA ALA A 124 8.78 5.21 4.82
C ALA A 124 9.48 6.58 4.76
N GLN A 125 10.57 6.79 5.51
CA GLN A 125 11.30 8.05 5.61
C GLN A 125 10.42 9.26 5.97
N ARG A 126 9.35 9.03 6.74
CA ARG A 126 8.41 10.08 7.21
C ARG A 126 8.81 10.67 8.56
N VAL A 127 10.00 10.36 9.05
CA VAL A 127 10.55 10.91 10.30
C VAL A 127 11.51 12.04 9.97
N ASN A 128 11.21 13.26 10.45
CA ASN A 128 12.01 14.46 10.16
C ASN A 128 13.10 14.73 11.21
N THR A 129 13.11 13.97 12.30
CA THR A 129 13.99 14.21 13.47
C THR A 129 14.49 12.87 14.00
N GLY A 130 15.64 12.87 14.65
CA GLY A 130 16.22 11.69 15.29
C GLY A 130 17.24 10.98 14.40
N PHE A 131 17.72 9.84 14.89
CA PHE A 131 18.74 9.04 14.24
C PHE A 131 18.18 7.65 13.97
N VAL A 132 18.15 7.27 12.70
CA VAL A 132 17.74 5.94 12.24
C VAL A 132 19.00 5.19 11.81
N THR A 133 19.13 3.95 12.25
CA THR A 133 20.17 3.01 11.76
C THR A 133 19.54 1.68 11.40
N GLY A 134 20.24 0.89 10.58
CA GLY A 134 19.77 -0.39 10.05
C GLY A 134 19.64 -0.36 8.52
N ASP A 135 19.23 -1.50 7.96
CA ASP A 135 19.17 -1.74 6.53
C ASP A 135 17.71 -1.82 6.06
N LEU A 136 17.42 -1.15 4.94
CA LEU A 136 16.14 -1.20 4.25
C LEU A 136 16.39 -1.78 2.86
N LEU A 137 15.92 -3.00 2.63
CA LEU A 137 16.21 -3.77 1.42
C LEU A 137 14.98 -3.93 0.55
N ILE A 138 15.19 -3.89 -0.76
CA ILE A 138 14.18 -4.20 -1.77
C ILE A 138 14.64 -5.46 -2.50
N ASN A 139 13.88 -6.55 -2.41
CA ASN A 139 14.28 -7.88 -2.91
C ASN A 139 15.62 -8.38 -2.34
N GLY A 140 15.92 -8.02 -1.09
CA GLY A 140 17.13 -8.45 -0.40
C GLY A 140 18.42 -7.74 -0.84
N ARG A 141 18.29 -6.58 -1.50
CA ARG A 141 19.40 -5.72 -1.91
C ARG A 141 19.15 -4.27 -1.54
#